data_AF-A0A6I9PRE4-F1
#
_entry.id   AF-A0A6I9PRE4-F1
#
_cell.length_a   1.000
_cell.length_b   1.000
_cell.length_c   1.000
_cell.angle_alpha   90.00
_cell.angle_beta   90.00
_cell.angle_gamma   90.00
#
_symmetry.space_group_name_H-M   'P 1'
#
loop_
_entity.id
_entity.type
_entity.pdbx_description
1 polymer ?
#
loop_
_entity_poly.entity_id
_entity_poly.type
_entity_poly.pdbx_seq_one_letter_code
_entity_poly.pdbx_strand_id
1 'polypeptide(L)'
;GAIMQPVIEIKEEEIQPLLPTPLKKIDEEEEASSTYMHQSHNLCENMASPVGCEHYVRSCLLKAPCCGKLYVCRLCHDAEENHEMDRFKVREVQCSECETVQEAQQTCQQCNVNFGEYYCDICHLFDKNKKQYHCQPCGI
;
A
#
# COMPACT_ATOMS: atom_id res chain seq x y z
N GLY A 1 -21.57 46.09 -46.39
CA GLY A 1 -21.62 46.76 -45.08
C GLY A 1 -21.64 45.68 -44.02
N ALA A 2 -20.55 45.54 -43.26
CA ALA A 2 -20.42 44.54 -42.22
C ALA A 2 -20.81 45.15 -40.86
N ILE A 3 -21.72 44.49 -40.17
CA ILE A 3 -22.19 44.83 -38.83
C ILE A 3 -21.16 44.37 -37.80
N MET A 4 -20.71 45.30 -36.97
CA MET A 4 -19.77 45.08 -35.86
C MET A 4 -20.56 44.65 -34.62
N GLN A 5 -20.11 43.59 -33.94
CA GLN A 5 -20.53 43.26 -32.57
C GLN A 5 -19.42 43.70 -31.59
N PRO A 6 -19.76 44.17 -30.38
CA PRO A 6 -18.76 44.63 -29.40
C PRO A 6 -18.12 43.46 -28.63
N VAL A 7 -16.81 43.55 -28.44
CA VAL A 7 -15.97 42.66 -27.63
C VAL A 7 -16.01 43.12 -26.18
N ILE A 8 -16.21 42.18 -25.25
CA ILE A 8 -16.26 42.42 -23.81
C ILE A 8 -14.83 42.33 -23.26
N GLU A 9 -14.39 43.39 -22.60
CA GLU A 9 -13.04 43.57 -22.04
C GLU A 9 -12.98 42.92 -20.64
N ILE A 10 -12.12 41.92 -20.46
CA ILE A 10 -11.82 41.32 -19.15
C ILE A 10 -10.41 41.74 -18.75
N LYS A 11 -10.29 42.36 -17.58
CA LYS A 11 -9.05 42.94 -17.05
C LYS A 11 -8.12 41.84 -16.53
N GLU A 12 -6.86 41.91 -16.96
CA GLU A 12 -5.75 41.11 -16.48
C GLU A 12 -5.34 41.56 -15.07
N GLU A 13 -5.25 40.63 -14.11
CA GLU A 13 -4.58 40.85 -12.82
C GLU A 13 -3.25 40.08 -12.82
N GLU A 14 -2.16 40.83 -12.66
CA GLU A 14 -0.79 40.33 -12.64
C GLU A 14 -0.33 39.86 -11.25
N ILE A 15 0.03 38.57 -11.18
CA ILE A 15 1.05 37.82 -10.42
C ILE A 15 1.98 38.61 -9.47
N GLN A 16 2.32 38.06 -8.28
CA GLN A 16 3.72 37.98 -7.81
C GLN A 16 4.05 36.69 -6.98
N PRO A 17 5.25 36.09 -7.16
CA PRO A 17 5.69 34.84 -6.52
C PRO A 17 6.43 35.07 -5.17
N LEU A 18 6.32 34.11 -4.24
CA LEU A 18 7.03 34.14 -2.95
C LEU A 18 8.42 33.49 -3.05
N LEU A 19 9.46 34.24 -2.69
CA LEU A 19 10.85 33.81 -2.51
C LEU A 19 11.14 33.45 -1.04
N PRO A 20 12.14 32.57 -0.75
CA PRO A 20 12.46 32.09 0.58
C PRO A 20 13.28 33.08 1.43
N THR A 21 13.08 33.03 2.75
CA THR A 21 13.72 33.90 3.76
C THR A 21 15.10 33.40 4.22
N PRO A 22 15.95 34.29 4.79
CA PRO A 22 17.38 34.01 4.97
C PRO A 22 17.74 33.31 6.30
N LEU A 23 18.73 32.42 6.23
CA LEU A 23 19.45 31.82 7.36
C LEU A 23 20.33 32.85 8.08
N LYS A 24 20.31 32.86 9.43
CA LYS A 24 21.33 33.51 10.28
C LYS A 24 22.14 32.45 11.03
N LYS A 25 23.46 32.67 11.06
CA LYS A 25 24.51 31.81 11.62
C LYS A 25 24.96 32.35 13.00
N ILE A 26 25.18 31.39 13.91
CA ILE A 26 26.09 31.26 15.07
C ILE A 26 26.60 32.50 15.82
N ASP A 27 26.58 32.41 17.16
CA ASP A 27 27.71 32.77 18.03
C ASP A 27 27.80 31.71 19.17
N GLU A 28 29.03 31.29 19.47
CA GLU A 28 29.46 30.24 20.39
C GLU A 28 29.46 30.71 21.86
N GLU A 29 29.22 29.82 22.83
CA GLU A 29 29.92 29.78 24.13
C GLU A 29 29.68 28.43 24.84
N GLU A 30 30.78 27.82 25.28
CA GLU A 30 30.98 26.40 25.64
C GLU A 30 31.08 26.20 27.19
N GLU A 31 31.16 24.91 27.61
CA GLU A 31 31.70 24.36 28.88
C GLU A 31 30.68 24.04 30.01
N ALA A 32 30.63 22.85 30.65
CA ALA A 32 31.64 21.81 30.82
C ALA A 32 31.06 20.41 31.22
N SER A 33 31.76 19.33 30.81
CA SER A 33 32.27 18.17 31.60
C SER A 33 31.32 17.43 32.59
N SER A 34 31.21 16.10 32.75
CA SER A 34 31.86 14.88 32.25
C SER A 34 31.18 13.65 32.93
N THR A 35 31.37 12.45 32.35
CA THR A 35 31.21 11.09 32.93
C THR A 35 29.80 10.49 33.14
N TYR A 36 29.38 9.55 32.27
CA TYR A 36 29.15 8.13 32.63
C TYR A 36 28.89 7.28 31.37
N MET A 37 29.68 6.23 31.17
CA MET A 37 29.41 5.14 30.23
C MET A 37 28.46 4.12 30.87
N HIS A 38 27.81 3.31 30.03
CA HIS A 38 26.91 2.15 30.28
C HIS A 38 25.40 2.51 30.20
N GLN A 39 24.55 1.79 29.48
CA GLN A 39 24.65 0.48 28.84
C GLN A 39 23.59 0.41 27.72
N SER A 40 23.99 -0.23 26.63
CA SER A 40 23.14 -0.85 25.62
C SER A 40 21.96 -1.60 26.24
N HIS A 41 20.74 -1.22 25.85
CA HIS A 41 19.55 -2.05 25.98
C HIS A 41 18.95 -2.28 24.59
N ASN A 42 19.20 -3.49 24.09
CA ASN A 42 18.35 -4.30 23.20
C ASN A 42 17.82 -3.66 21.91
N LEU A 43 18.48 -3.93 20.78
CA LEU A 43 17.76 -4.22 19.54
C LEU A 43 17.09 -5.60 19.67
N CYS A 44 16.05 -5.67 20.49
CA CYS A 44 14.95 -6.59 20.25
C CYS A 44 13.85 -5.72 19.62
N GLU A 45 13.23 -6.05 18.50
CA GLU A 45 12.91 -7.37 18.00
C GLU A 45 13.06 -7.34 16.47
N ASN A 46 13.29 -8.50 15.85
CA ASN A 46 12.68 -8.77 14.56
C ASN A 46 11.16 -8.60 14.75
N MET A 47 10.65 -7.38 14.77
CA MET A 47 9.24 -7.11 14.56
C MET A 47 9.01 -7.33 13.08
N ALA A 48 8.90 -8.61 12.71
CA ALA A 48 8.29 -8.99 11.45
C ALA A 48 6.88 -8.39 11.49
N SER A 49 6.73 -7.22 10.87
CA SER A 49 5.42 -6.62 10.63
C SER A 49 4.55 -7.70 10.01
N PRO A 50 3.29 -7.87 10.45
CA PRO A 50 2.44 -8.91 9.92
C PRO A 50 2.35 -8.75 8.40
N VAL A 51 2.81 -9.77 7.67
CA VAL A 51 2.76 -9.79 6.21
C VAL A 51 1.27 -9.81 5.82
N GLY A 52 0.79 -8.75 5.15
CA GLY A 52 -0.62 -8.58 4.79
C GLY A 52 -1.18 -7.19 5.13
N CYS A 53 -2.43 -7.16 5.59
CA CYS A 53 -3.15 -5.94 5.99
C CYS A 53 -4.06 -6.22 7.19
N GLU A 54 -4.78 -5.21 7.68
CA GLU A 54 -5.73 -5.38 8.79
C GLU A 54 -6.86 -6.38 8.50
N HIS A 55 -7.21 -6.58 7.24
CA HIS A 55 -8.25 -7.50 6.81
C HIS A 55 -7.80 -8.96 6.86
N TYR A 56 -6.62 -9.24 6.29
CA TYR A 56 -6.12 -10.59 6.06
C TYR A 56 -4.60 -10.65 6.21
N VAL A 57 -4.12 -11.73 6.85
CA VAL A 57 -2.69 -12.04 7.01
C VAL A 57 -2.27 -12.93 5.85
N ARG A 58 -1.36 -12.45 5.00
CA ARG A 58 -0.98 -13.12 3.74
C ARG A 58 0.35 -12.64 3.19
N SER A 59 1.04 -13.52 2.46
CA SER A 59 2.34 -13.22 1.84
C SER A 59 2.28 -13.08 0.31
N CYS A 60 1.14 -12.61 -0.21
CA CYS A 60 0.98 -12.27 -1.63
C CYS A 60 0.06 -11.07 -1.85
N LEU A 61 0.22 -10.41 -3.01
CA LEU A 61 -0.70 -9.41 -3.54
C LEU A 61 -1.59 -10.05 -4.61
N LEU A 62 -2.88 -9.68 -4.64
CA LEU A 62 -3.82 -10.06 -5.67
C LEU A 62 -3.66 -9.16 -6.89
N LYS A 63 -3.59 -9.75 -8.09
CA LYS A 63 -3.73 -8.99 -9.33
C LYS A 63 -5.22 -8.81 -9.63
N ALA A 64 -5.68 -7.58 -9.54
CA ALA A 64 -7.09 -7.24 -9.70
C ALA A 64 -7.55 -7.49 -11.15
N PRO A 65 -8.57 -8.34 -11.38
CA PRO A 65 -9.01 -8.68 -12.75
C PRO A 65 -9.68 -7.49 -13.47
N CYS A 66 -10.18 -6.50 -12.73
CA CYS A 66 -10.83 -5.30 -13.28
C CYS A 66 -9.83 -4.29 -13.87
N CYS A 67 -8.67 -4.10 -13.24
CA CYS A 67 -7.75 -3.01 -13.58
C CYS A 67 -6.28 -3.45 -13.74
N GLY A 68 -5.96 -4.71 -13.46
CA GLY A 68 -4.62 -5.28 -13.59
C GLY A 68 -3.61 -4.84 -12.52
N LYS A 69 -4.00 -3.93 -11.62
CA LYS A 69 -3.19 -3.43 -10.50
C LYS A 69 -3.09 -4.48 -9.38
N LEU A 70 -2.09 -4.31 -8.51
CA LEU A 70 -1.79 -5.23 -7.42
C LEU A 70 -2.23 -4.64 -6.08
N TYR A 71 -2.98 -5.42 -5.29
CA TYR A 71 -3.42 -5.03 -3.96
C TYR A 71 -3.24 -6.16 -2.97
N VAL A 72 -3.01 -5.82 -1.71
CA VAL A 72 -2.91 -6.82 -0.63
C VAL A 72 -4.19 -7.65 -0.55
N CYS A 73 -5.37 -7.02 -0.64
CA CYS A 73 -6.65 -7.73 -0.69
C CYS A 73 -7.74 -6.94 -1.41
N ARG A 74 -8.91 -7.55 -1.59
CA ARG A 74 -10.07 -6.90 -2.22
C ARG A 74 -10.56 -5.66 -1.48
N LEU A 75 -10.53 -5.69 -0.15
CA LEU A 75 -11.03 -4.57 0.65
C LEU A 75 -10.09 -3.37 0.56
N CYS A 76 -8.77 -3.61 0.46
CA CYS A 76 -7.79 -2.57 0.17
C CYS A 76 -7.93 -2.04 -1.27
N HIS A 77 -8.27 -2.89 -2.24
CA HIS A 77 -8.60 -2.43 -3.59
C HIS A 77 -9.82 -1.50 -3.57
N ASP A 78 -10.93 -1.95 -3.00
CA ASP A 78 -12.21 -1.23 -3.02
C ASP A 78 -12.15 0.11 -2.26
N ALA A 79 -11.19 0.26 -1.34
CA ALA A 79 -10.94 1.51 -0.62
C ALA A 79 -10.15 2.55 -1.45
N GLU A 80 -9.28 2.09 -2.36
CA GLU A 80 -8.39 2.96 -3.16
C GLU A 80 -8.93 3.23 -4.57
N GLU A 81 -9.87 2.42 -5.03
CA GLU A 81 -10.44 2.49 -6.38
C GLU A 81 -11.90 2.93 -6.35
N ASN A 82 -12.37 3.52 -7.45
CA ASN A 82 -13.77 3.93 -7.62
C ASN A 82 -14.71 2.80 -8.07
N HIS A 83 -14.28 1.55 -7.91
CA HIS A 83 -15.00 0.34 -8.32
C HIS A 83 -14.60 -0.83 -7.42
N GLU A 84 -15.45 -1.86 -7.38
CA GLU A 84 -15.23 -3.06 -6.56
C GLU A 84 -14.54 -4.18 -7.35
N MET A 85 -13.70 -4.97 -6.66
CA MET A 85 -13.02 -6.12 -7.24
C MET A 85 -13.83 -7.42 -7.05
N ASP A 86 -14.08 -8.11 -8.16
CA ASP A 86 -14.64 -9.46 -8.16
C ASP A 86 -13.58 -10.51 -7.77
N ARG A 87 -13.60 -10.92 -6.50
CA ARG A 87 -12.67 -11.91 -5.94
C ARG A 87 -12.70 -13.28 -6.62
N PHE A 88 -13.81 -13.68 -7.22
CA PHE A 88 -13.93 -14.98 -7.88
C PHE A 88 -13.21 -15.03 -9.23
N LYS A 89 -12.89 -13.85 -9.79
CA LYS A 89 -12.19 -13.72 -11.08
C LYS A 89 -10.68 -13.53 -10.95
N VAL A 90 -10.14 -13.46 -9.73
CA VAL A 90 -8.69 -13.39 -9.53
C VAL A 90 -8.05 -14.65 -10.11
N ARG A 91 -6.98 -14.49 -10.88
CA ARG A 91 -6.23 -15.61 -11.49
C ARG A 91 -4.76 -15.62 -11.14
N GLU A 92 -4.21 -14.45 -10.86
CA GLU A 92 -2.79 -14.28 -10.62
C GLU A 92 -2.56 -13.56 -9.28
N VAL A 93 -1.48 -13.93 -8.62
CA VAL A 93 -0.96 -13.28 -7.42
C VAL A 93 0.52 -12.99 -7.59
N GLN A 94 1.02 -11.98 -6.88
CA GLN A 94 2.45 -11.71 -6.77
C GLN A 94 2.94 -12.10 -5.38
N CYS A 95 4.01 -12.89 -5.30
CA CYS A 95 4.66 -13.23 -4.04
C CYS A 95 5.26 -11.99 -3.37
N SER A 96 4.96 -11.77 -2.09
CA SER A 96 5.53 -10.64 -1.34
C SER A 96 7.01 -10.81 -0.99
N GLU A 97 7.52 -12.05 -1.00
CA GLU A 97 8.92 -12.36 -0.62
C GLU A 97 9.90 -12.32 -1.78
N CYS A 98 9.48 -12.77 -2.97
CA CYS A 98 10.35 -12.89 -4.14
C CYS A 98 9.77 -12.28 -5.41
N GLU A 99 8.65 -11.55 -5.30
CA GLU A 99 8.02 -10.75 -6.36
C GLU A 99 7.57 -11.53 -7.61
N THR A 100 7.63 -12.87 -7.56
CA THR A 100 7.16 -13.73 -8.65
C THR A 100 5.65 -13.58 -8.83
N VAL A 101 5.23 -13.21 -10.05
CA VAL A 101 3.83 -13.25 -10.47
C VAL A 101 3.52 -14.67 -10.98
N GLN A 102 2.45 -15.26 -10.46
CA GLN A 102 2.09 -16.65 -10.71
C GLN A 102 0.57 -16.85 -10.61
N GLU A 103 0.09 -18.03 -11.04
CA GLU A 103 -1.29 -18.43 -10.82
C GLU A 103 -1.63 -18.45 -9.31
N ALA A 104 -2.86 -18.08 -8.99
CA ALA A 104 -3.37 -18.12 -7.63
C ALA A 104 -3.33 -19.57 -7.09
N GLN A 105 -2.52 -19.78 -6.06
CA GLN A 105 -2.37 -21.04 -5.34
C GLN A 105 -1.77 -20.75 -3.97
N GLN A 106 -1.85 -21.70 -3.03
CA GLN A 106 -1.48 -21.45 -1.63
C GLN A 106 0.01 -21.12 -1.40
N THR A 107 0.90 -21.55 -2.29
CA THR A 107 2.36 -21.42 -2.11
C THR A 107 3.03 -20.75 -3.30
N CYS A 108 4.09 -19.99 -3.05
CA CYS A 108 4.91 -19.44 -4.12
C CYS A 108 5.60 -20.56 -4.91
N GLN A 109 5.53 -20.51 -6.24
CA GLN A 109 6.17 -21.51 -7.11
C GLN A 109 7.70 -21.37 -7.13
N GLN A 110 8.22 -20.19 -6.78
CA GLN A 110 9.65 -19.88 -6.85
C GLN A 110 10.34 -20.08 -5.50
N CYS A 111 9.86 -19.43 -4.42
CA CYS A 111 10.49 -19.47 -3.11
C CYS A 111 9.80 -20.40 -2.10
N ASN A 112 8.69 -21.06 -2.49
CA ASN A 112 7.92 -21.97 -1.63
C ASN A 112 7.32 -21.35 -0.35
N VAL A 113 7.31 -20.01 -0.22
CA VAL A 113 6.61 -19.37 0.90
C VAL A 113 5.12 -19.70 0.85
N ASN A 114 4.52 -19.93 2.02
CA ASN A 114 3.08 -20.10 2.15
C ASN A 114 2.40 -18.72 2.18
N PHE A 115 1.45 -18.47 1.28
CA PHE A 115 0.72 -17.21 1.21
C PHE A 115 -0.37 -17.06 2.28
N GLY A 116 -0.79 -18.15 2.93
CA GLY A 116 -1.74 -18.11 4.04
C GLY A 116 -2.05 -19.53 4.54
N GLU A 117 -2.13 -19.70 5.86
CA GLU A 117 -2.52 -20.98 6.48
C GLU A 117 -3.86 -21.49 5.98
N TYR A 118 -4.78 -20.58 5.66
CA TYR A 118 -6.02 -20.84 4.97
C TYR A 118 -5.97 -20.29 3.55
N TYR A 119 -6.30 -21.15 2.58
CA TYR A 119 -6.53 -20.79 1.19
C TYR A 119 -7.88 -21.34 0.73
N CYS A 120 -8.70 -20.47 0.12
CA CYS A 120 -9.90 -20.88 -0.59
C CYS A 120 -9.71 -20.61 -2.08
N ASP A 121 -9.69 -21.67 -2.87
CA ASP A 121 -9.54 -21.62 -4.33
C ASP A 121 -10.73 -20.97 -5.04
N ILE A 122 -11.92 -21.10 -4.46
CA ILE A 122 -13.15 -20.49 -5.01
C ILE A 122 -13.12 -18.97 -4.79
N CYS A 123 -12.88 -18.54 -3.55
CA CYS A 123 -12.91 -17.13 -3.18
C CYS A 123 -11.60 -16.37 -3.46
N HIS A 124 -10.52 -17.09 -3.79
CA HIS A 124 -9.14 -16.58 -3.83
C HIS A 124 -8.76 -15.83 -2.54
N LEU A 125 -9.15 -16.40 -1.40
CA LEU A 125 -8.90 -15.84 -0.06
C LEU A 125 -7.69 -16.52 0.58
N PHE A 126 -6.65 -15.73 0.86
CA PHE A 126 -5.47 -16.11 1.64
C PHE A 126 -5.55 -15.43 3.02
N ASP A 127 -5.50 -16.20 4.10
CA ASP A 127 -5.52 -15.66 5.46
C ASP A 127 -4.78 -16.60 6.43
N LYS A 128 -4.55 -16.13 7.66
CA LYS A 128 -4.25 -17.03 8.79
C LYS A 128 -5.47 -17.90 9.10
N ASN A 129 -5.28 -19.03 9.77
CA ASN A 129 -6.38 -19.90 10.14
C ASN A 129 -7.20 -19.27 11.29
N LYS A 130 -8.41 -18.79 10.98
CA LYS A 130 -9.39 -18.33 11.99
C LYS A 130 -10.54 -19.32 12.16
N LYS A 131 -10.35 -20.58 11.74
CA LYS A 131 -11.40 -21.62 11.59
C LYS A 131 -12.49 -21.23 10.58
N GLN A 132 -12.15 -20.38 9.61
CA GLN A 132 -13.04 -20.05 8.50
C GLN A 132 -13.14 -21.22 7.51
N TYR A 133 -14.25 -21.30 6.79
CA TYR A 133 -14.48 -22.24 5.70
C TYR A 133 -15.33 -21.56 4.62
N HIS A 134 -15.26 -22.07 3.40
CA HIS A 134 -16.16 -21.67 2.33
C HIS A 134 -17.49 -22.40 2.44
N CYS A 135 -18.58 -21.65 2.56
CA CYS A 135 -19.93 -22.17 2.54
C CYS A 135 -20.45 -22.24 1.09
N GLN A 136 -20.41 -23.42 0.47
CA GLN A 136 -20.84 -23.61 -0.92
C GLN A 136 -22.26 -23.09 -1.22
N PRO A 137 -23.29 -23.33 -0.37
CA PRO A 137 -24.63 -22.79 -0.61
C PRO A 137 -24.71 -21.25 -0.55
N CYS A 138 -23.83 -20.61 0.22
CA CYS A 138 -23.80 -19.15 0.37
C CYS A 138 -22.83 -18.47 -0.60
N GLY A 139 -21.88 -19.21 -1.16
CA GLY A 139 -20.82 -18.66 -2.01
C GLY A 139 -19.85 -17.74 -1.27
N ILE A 140 -19.64 -17.92 0.04
CA ILE A 140 -18.71 -17.10 0.84
C ILE A 140 -17.75 -17.97 1.64
#